data_AF-A0AAW7YDV5-F1
#
_entry.id   AF-A0AAW7YDV5-F1
#
_cell.length_a   1.000
_cell.length_b   1.000
_cell.length_c   1.000
_cell.angle_alpha   90.00
_cell.angle_beta   90.00
_cell.angle_gamma   90.00
#
_symmetry.space_group_name_H-M   'P 1'
#
loop_
_entity.id
_entity.type
_entity.pdbx_description
1 polymer ?
#
loop_
_entity_poly.entity_id
_entity_poly.type
_entity_poly.pdbx_seq_one_letter_code
_entity_poly.pdbx_strand_id
1 'polypeptide(L)'
;MHLTKSTLSSVVAGLILGYLGAYLTGYTSAFSMPANFIKFMWVWDILVVQFLGFGVLAILLSYSVAYFSKLNFFFSVIASFVIAQLNLFLMMDGNINLYFPHILTMLTCLIIGWLIAIKRHAEQVVQTEDNHLLKKIKH
;
A
#
# COMPACT_ATOMS: atom_id res chain seq x y z
N MET A 1 -24.80 2.74 -0.63
CA MET A 1 -24.01 2.82 -1.87
C MET A 1 -22.54 3.28 -1.67
N HIS A 2 -22.20 4.04 -0.61
CA HIS A 2 -20.81 4.44 -0.34
C HIS A 2 -19.93 3.32 0.26
N LEU A 3 -20.51 2.49 1.13
CA LEU A 3 -19.81 1.35 1.74
C LEU A 3 -19.38 0.34 0.66
N THR A 4 -20.28 0.02 -0.27
CA THR A 4 -20.02 -0.94 -1.35
C THR A 4 -18.89 -0.51 -2.29
N LYS A 5 -18.77 0.79 -2.60
CA LYS A 5 -17.66 1.32 -3.41
C LYS A 5 -16.32 1.22 -2.67
N SER A 6 -16.31 1.52 -1.37
CA SER A 6 -15.11 1.46 -0.53
C SER A 6 -14.63 0.02 -0.37
N THR A 7 -15.55 -0.91 -0.07
CA THR A 7 -15.26 -2.35 0.01
C THR A 7 -14.73 -2.87 -1.32
N LEU A 8 -15.41 -2.58 -2.44
CA LEU A 8 -14.98 -3.03 -3.76
C LEU A 8 -13.57 -2.53 -4.11
N SER A 9 -13.28 -1.25 -3.85
CA SER A 9 -11.95 -0.69 -4.08
C SER A 9 -10.87 -1.40 -3.26
N SER A 10 -11.18 -1.76 -2.01
CA SER A 10 -10.25 -2.47 -1.12
C SER A 10 -10.00 -3.90 -1.57
N VAL A 11 -11.06 -4.58 -2.06
CA VAL A 11 -10.99 -5.93 -2.64
C VAL A 11 -10.11 -5.93 -3.88
N VAL A 12 -10.41 -5.06 -4.85
CA VAL A 12 -9.64 -4.97 -6.09
C VAL A 12 -8.18 -4.63 -5.79
N ALA A 13 -7.93 -3.67 -4.90
CA ALA A 13 -6.57 -3.33 -4.48
C ALA A 13 -5.85 -4.50 -3.81
N GLY A 14 -6.50 -5.23 -2.90
CA GLY A 14 -5.90 -6.39 -2.24
C GLY A 14 -5.57 -7.52 -3.22
N LEU A 15 -6.44 -7.78 -4.20
CA LEU A 15 -6.20 -8.78 -5.24
C LEU A 15 -5.03 -8.40 -6.14
N ILE A 16 -5.01 -7.15 -6.63
CA ILE A 16 -3.91 -6.59 -7.43
C ILE A 16 -2.60 -6.68 -6.64
N LEU A 17 -2.62 -6.29 -5.36
CA LEU A 17 -1.45 -6.31 -4.49
C LEU A 17 -0.92 -7.73 -4.28
N GLY A 18 -1.80 -8.70 -4.03
CA GLY A 18 -1.41 -10.10 -3.89
C GLY A 18 -0.81 -10.67 -5.18
N TYR A 19 -1.46 -10.45 -6.33
CA TYR A 19 -1.02 -11.04 -7.60
C TYR A 19 0.24 -10.37 -8.17
N LEU A 20 0.20 -9.05 -8.38
CA LEU A 20 1.33 -8.32 -8.94
C LEU A 20 2.49 -8.20 -7.95
N GLY A 21 2.20 -8.03 -6.66
CA GLY A 21 3.25 -7.99 -5.65
C GLY A 21 4.01 -9.31 -5.56
N ALA A 22 3.32 -10.46 -5.63
CA ALA A 22 3.98 -11.77 -5.68
C ALA A 22 4.86 -11.91 -6.93
N TYR A 23 4.33 -11.52 -8.09
CA TYR A 23 5.06 -11.54 -9.35
C TYR A 23 6.34 -10.69 -9.29
N LEU A 24 6.23 -9.43 -8.86
CA LEU A 24 7.37 -8.51 -8.72
C LEU A 24 8.38 -8.99 -7.67
N THR A 25 7.92 -9.61 -6.59
CA THR A 25 8.80 -10.18 -5.55
C THR A 25 9.63 -11.35 -6.11
N GLY A 26 9.07 -12.13 -7.04
CA GLY A 26 9.81 -13.13 -7.80
C GLY A 26 10.99 -12.53 -8.59
N TYR A 27 10.79 -11.38 -9.25
CA TYR A 27 11.88 -10.70 -9.97
C TYR A 27 12.89 -10.05 -9.03
N THR A 28 12.44 -9.42 -7.97
CA THR A 28 13.32 -8.69 -7.06
C THR A 28 14.16 -9.61 -6.19
N SER A 29 13.66 -10.80 -5.86
CA SER A 29 14.46 -11.84 -5.20
C SER A 29 15.59 -12.40 -6.07
N ALA A 30 15.52 -12.23 -7.40
CA ALA A 30 16.59 -12.58 -8.31
C ALA A 30 17.74 -11.54 -8.36
N PHE A 31 17.59 -10.37 -7.70
CA PHE A 31 18.70 -9.43 -7.59
C PHE A 31 19.82 -10.01 -6.73
N SER A 32 21.00 -10.15 -7.33
CA SER A 32 22.18 -10.66 -6.65
C SER A 32 22.63 -9.69 -5.55
N MET A 33 22.66 -10.19 -4.31
CA MET A 33 23.21 -9.42 -3.21
C MET A 33 24.74 -9.39 -3.31
N PRO A 34 25.40 -8.22 -3.22
CA PRO A 34 26.85 -8.16 -3.21
C PRO A 34 27.41 -8.88 -1.97
N ALA A 35 28.51 -9.62 -2.12
CA ALA A 35 29.07 -10.46 -1.06
C ALA A 35 29.39 -9.69 0.24
N ASN A 36 29.72 -8.39 0.14
CA ASN A 36 29.99 -7.53 1.29
C ASN A 36 28.75 -7.27 2.17
N PHE A 37 27.55 -7.48 1.64
CA PHE A 37 26.27 -7.25 2.33
C PHE A 37 25.68 -8.52 2.97
N ILE A 38 26.38 -9.65 2.95
CA ILE A 38 25.91 -10.91 3.56
C ILE A 38 25.54 -10.76 5.04
N LYS A 39 26.29 -9.94 5.77
CA LYS A 39 26.01 -9.62 7.19
C LYS A 39 24.67 -8.89 7.40
N PHE A 40 24.12 -8.28 6.34
CA PHE A 40 22.86 -7.52 6.33
C PHE A 40 21.79 -8.19 5.46
N MET A 41 21.83 -9.52 5.32
CA MET A 41 20.88 -10.28 4.50
C MET A 41 19.41 -9.95 4.81
N TRP A 42 19.07 -9.75 6.09
CA TRP A 42 17.72 -9.38 6.50
C TRP A 42 17.31 -7.97 6.04
N VAL A 43 18.25 -7.02 5.99
CA VAL A 43 18.00 -5.64 5.51
C VAL A 43 17.79 -5.64 4.00
N TRP A 44 18.63 -6.40 3.28
CA TRP A 44 18.51 -6.55 1.83
C TRP A 44 17.14 -7.12 1.46
N ASP A 45 16.71 -8.15 2.18
CA ASP A 45 15.42 -8.77 1.94
C ASP A 45 14.24 -7.81 2.22
N ILE A 46 14.28 -7.02 3.30
CA ILE A 46 13.26 -5.99 3.56
C ILE A 46 13.25 -4.91 2.46
N LEU A 47 14.40 -4.33 2.14
CA LEU A 47 14.48 -3.13 1.29
C LEU A 47 14.44 -3.42 -0.20
N VAL A 48 15.03 -4.54 -0.64
CA VAL A 48 15.16 -4.85 -2.06
C VAL A 48 14.09 -5.83 -2.49
N VAL A 49 13.88 -6.89 -1.72
CA VAL A 49 12.93 -7.95 -2.13
C VAL A 49 11.50 -7.54 -1.77
N GLN A 50 11.23 -7.25 -0.50
CA GLN A 50 9.88 -6.97 -0.03
C GLN A 50 9.40 -5.56 -0.39
N PHE A 51 10.23 -4.53 -0.17
CA PHE A 51 9.80 -3.15 -0.42
C PHE A 51 9.66 -2.85 -1.91
N LEU A 52 10.57 -3.34 -2.75
CA LEU A 52 10.48 -3.13 -4.19
C LEU A 52 9.40 -4.01 -4.84
N GLY A 53 9.22 -5.24 -4.35
CA GLY A 53 8.19 -6.16 -4.82
C GLY A 53 6.76 -5.76 -4.40
N PHE A 54 6.52 -5.65 -3.10
CA PHE A 54 5.20 -5.34 -2.53
C PHE A 54 5.06 -3.89 -2.05
N GLY A 55 6.10 -3.32 -1.46
CA GLY A 55 6.02 -2.05 -0.74
C GLY A 55 5.58 -0.87 -1.61
N VAL A 56 6.23 -0.67 -2.76
CA VAL A 56 5.87 0.42 -3.70
C VAL A 56 4.42 0.28 -4.17
N LEU A 57 4.00 -0.94 -4.50
CA LEU A 57 2.64 -1.22 -4.96
C LEU A 57 1.62 -0.98 -3.83
N ALA A 58 1.96 -1.36 -2.60
CA ALA A 58 1.15 -1.14 -1.41
C ALA A 58 0.93 0.35 -1.14
N ILE A 59 1.96 1.19 -1.25
CA ILE A 59 1.83 2.65 -1.10
C ILE A 59 0.84 3.22 -2.12
N LEU A 60 1.00 2.87 -3.39
CA LEU A 60 0.16 3.40 -4.48
C LEU A 60 -1.30 2.97 -4.36
N LEU A 61 -1.54 1.70 -4.04
CA LEU A 61 -2.88 1.15 -3.90
C LEU A 61 -3.57 1.65 -2.64
N SER A 62 -2.86 1.70 -1.51
CA SER A 62 -3.41 2.26 -0.27
C SER A 62 -3.80 3.73 -0.43
N TYR A 63 -2.94 4.54 -1.07
CA TYR A 63 -3.24 5.93 -1.42
C TYR A 63 -4.51 6.03 -2.28
N SER A 64 -4.61 5.20 -3.32
CA SER A 64 -5.76 5.18 -4.23
C SER A 64 -7.05 4.77 -3.50
N VAL A 65 -7.01 3.70 -2.69
CA VAL A 65 -8.15 3.26 -1.89
C VAL A 65 -8.55 4.31 -0.86
N ALA A 66 -7.60 5.00 -0.23
CA ALA A 66 -7.88 6.08 0.70
C ALA A 66 -8.66 7.22 0.02
N TYR A 67 -8.34 7.56 -1.22
CA TYR A 67 -9.08 8.56 -1.99
C TYR A 67 -10.54 8.14 -2.24
N PHE A 68 -10.76 6.88 -2.65
CA PHE A 68 -12.11 6.37 -2.91
C PHE A 68 -12.93 6.10 -1.64
N SER A 69 -12.27 5.76 -0.53
CA SER A 69 -12.91 5.40 0.73
C SER A 69 -13.13 6.59 1.66
N LYS A 70 -12.85 7.83 1.21
CA LYS A 70 -12.88 9.06 2.03
C LYS A 70 -11.95 8.98 3.25
N LEU A 71 -10.72 8.54 3.02
CA LEU A 71 -9.65 8.42 4.03
C LEU A 71 -9.94 7.40 5.14
N ASN A 72 -10.87 6.45 4.93
CA ASN A 72 -11.14 5.42 5.91
C ASN A 72 -9.95 4.45 6.05
N PHE A 73 -9.29 4.51 7.21
CA PHE A 73 -8.13 3.67 7.55
C PHE A 73 -8.43 2.17 7.38
N PHE A 74 -9.60 1.74 7.85
CA PHE A 74 -9.99 0.32 7.81
C PHE A 74 -9.97 -0.24 6.38
N PHE A 75 -10.50 0.49 5.41
CA PHE A 75 -10.57 0.03 4.01
C PHE A 75 -9.21 0.11 3.32
N SER A 76 -8.50 1.23 3.51
CA SER A 76 -7.23 1.51 2.82
C SER A 76 -6.06 0.66 3.32
N VAL A 77 -6.06 0.27 4.60
CA VAL A 77 -4.97 -0.47 5.23
C VAL A 77 -5.40 -1.88 5.60
N ILE A 78 -6.37 -2.03 6.51
CA ILE A 78 -6.70 -3.34 7.08
C ILE A 78 -7.35 -4.27 6.03
N ALA A 79 -8.39 -3.81 5.34
CA ALA A 79 -9.10 -4.63 4.36
C ALA A 79 -8.20 -5.01 3.18
N SER A 80 -7.46 -4.03 2.62
CA SER A 80 -6.50 -4.31 1.55
C SER A 80 -5.39 -5.27 1.98
N PHE A 81 -4.87 -5.14 3.21
CA PHE A 81 -3.89 -6.07 3.76
C PHE A 81 -4.45 -7.49 3.89
N VAL A 82 -5.60 -7.66 4.55
CA VAL A 82 -6.22 -8.97 4.78
C VAL A 82 -6.53 -9.66 3.46
N ILE A 83 -7.06 -8.93 2.48
CA ILE A 83 -7.40 -9.49 1.16
C ILE A 83 -6.14 -9.89 0.40
N ALA A 84 -5.06 -9.08 0.46
CA ALA A 84 -3.79 -9.44 -0.15
C ALA A 84 -3.18 -10.70 0.48
N GLN A 85 -3.19 -10.82 1.81
CA GLN A 85 -2.70 -12.01 2.52
C GLN A 85 -3.56 -13.25 2.20
N LEU A 86 -4.88 -13.09 2.15
CA LEU A 86 -5.79 -14.18 1.78
C LEU A 86 -5.54 -14.64 0.33
N ASN A 87 -5.33 -13.70 -0.60
CA ASN A 87 -5.03 -14.02 -1.99
C ASN A 87 -3.70 -14.77 -2.13
N LEU A 88 -2.65 -14.31 -1.45
CA LEU A 88 -1.36 -14.99 -1.39
C LEU A 88 -1.47 -16.41 -0.83
N PHE A 89 -2.24 -16.56 0.25
CA PHE A 89 -2.49 -17.87 0.86
C PHE A 89 -3.17 -18.85 -0.12
N LEU A 90 -4.16 -18.36 -0.89
CA LEU A 90 -4.84 -19.16 -1.90
C LEU A 90 -3.94 -19.51 -3.09
N MET A 91 -3.01 -18.64 -3.47
CA MET A 91 -2.08 -18.88 -4.57
C MET A 91 -0.92 -19.83 -4.21
N MET A 92 -0.59 -19.97 -2.93
CA MET A 92 0.52 -20.82 -2.44
C MET A 92 0.06 -22.17 -1.88
N ASP A 93 -1.08 -22.69 -2.36
CA ASP A 93 -1.68 -23.98 -1.95
C ASP A 93 -1.75 -24.18 -0.43
N GLY A 94 -2.05 -23.12 0.31
CA GLY A 94 -2.27 -23.18 1.75
C GLY A 94 -0.99 -23.24 2.61
N ASN A 95 0.20 -23.03 2.04
CA ASN A 95 1.44 -23.02 2.81
C ASN A 95 1.61 -21.66 3.52
N ILE A 96 1.30 -21.62 4.82
CA ILE A 96 1.35 -20.40 5.65
C ILE A 96 2.80 -20.13 6.06
N ASN A 97 3.64 -19.65 5.14
CA ASN A 97 4.87 -18.99 5.52
C ASN A 97 4.57 -17.52 5.79
N LEU A 98 4.10 -17.22 7.03
CA LEU A 98 3.98 -15.86 7.56
C LEU A 98 5.38 -15.28 7.71
N TYR A 99 5.91 -14.79 6.60
CA TYR A 99 7.24 -14.24 6.55
C TYR A 99 7.25 -12.85 7.19
N PHE A 100 7.85 -12.76 8.37
CA PHE A 100 7.80 -11.55 9.19
C PHE A 100 8.28 -10.27 8.46
N PRO A 101 9.39 -10.29 7.68
CA PRO A 101 9.82 -9.14 6.88
C PRO A 101 8.77 -8.67 5.87
N HIS A 102 8.05 -9.60 5.24
CA HIS A 102 6.99 -9.28 4.28
C HIS A 102 5.82 -8.55 4.96
N ILE A 103 5.32 -9.10 6.07
CA ILE A 103 4.19 -8.52 6.82
C ILE A 103 4.54 -7.11 7.30
N LEU A 104 5.73 -6.95 7.87
CA LEU A 104 6.22 -5.66 8.37
C LEU A 104 6.29 -4.63 7.24
N THR A 105 6.88 -5.01 6.10
CA THR A 105 7.06 -4.11 4.96
C THR A 105 5.71 -3.72 4.34
N MET A 106 4.80 -4.68 4.16
CA MET A 106 3.46 -4.41 3.64
C MET A 106 2.67 -3.46 4.53
N LEU A 107 2.57 -3.74 5.83
CA LEU A 107 1.80 -2.90 6.76
C LEU A 107 2.36 -1.49 6.85
N THR A 108 3.68 -1.35 6.97
CA THR A 108 4.33 -0.02 7.02
C THR A 108 4.08 0.76 5.73
N CYS A 109 4.20 0.13 4.56
CA CYS A 109 3.94 0.76 3.27
C CYS A 109 2.48 1.18 3.08
N LEU A 110 1.51 0.34 3.48
CA LEU A 110 0.09 0.70 3.45
C LEU A 110 -0.19 1.90 4.37
N ILE A 111 0.35 1.90 5.59
CA ILE A 111 0.19 3.03 6.51
C ILE A 111 0.77 4.32 5.91
N ILE A 112 1.97 4.25 5.34
CA ILE A 112 2.60 5.40 4.67
C ILE A 112 1.74 5.91 3.51
N GLY A 113 1.22 5.02 2.66
CA GLY A 113 0.34 5.38 1.55
C GLY A 113 -0.92 6.12 2.02
N TRP A 114 -1.54 5.64 3.10
CA TRP A 114 -2.68 6.30 3.73
C TRP A 114 -2.33 7.66 4.35
N LEU A 115 -1.20 7.78 5.05
CA LEU A 115 -0.74 9.05 5.64
C LEU A 115 -0.49 10.11 4.56
N ILE A 116 0.12 9.72 3.44
CA ILE A 116 0.32 10.60 2.28
C ILE A 116 -1.03 11.09 1.73
N ALA A 117 -2.03 10.20 1.65
CA ALA A 117 -3.36 10.56 1.19
C ALA A 117 -4.02 11.59 2.12
N ILE A 118 -3.93 11.41 3.44
CA ILE A 118 -4.46 12.37 4.42
C ILE A 118 -3.82 13.74 4.25
N LYS A 119 -2.47 13.78 4.22
CA LYS A 119 -1.74 15.03 4.12
C LYS A 119 -2.13 15.81 2.87
N ARG A 120 -2.22 15.11 1.73
CA ARG A 120 -2.59 15.72 0.46
C ARG A 120 -4.04 16.22 0.43
N HIS A 121 -4.96 15.49 1.06
CA HIS A 121 -6.34 15.96 1.20
C HIS A 121 -6.43 17.22 2.07
N ALA A 122 -5.68 17.30 3.17
CA ALA A 122 -5.66 18.49 4.02
C ALA A 122 -5.15 19.72 3.27
N GLU A 123 -4.07 19.57 2.50
CA GLU A 123 -3.51 20.65 1.65
C GLU A 123 -4.52 21.16 0.62
N GLN A 124 -5.30 20.27 0.01
CA GLN A 124 -6.33 20.65 -0.97
C GLN A 124 -7.50 21.44 -0.35
N VAL A 125 -7.91 21.10 0.88
CA VAL A 125 -8.98 21.82 1.58
C VAL A 125 -8.56 23.25 1.88
N VAL A 126 -7.36 23.45 2.43
CA VAL A 126 -6.80 24.79 2.72
C VAL A 126 -6.74 25.64 1.46
N GLN A 127 -6.21 25.09 0.35
CA GLN A 127 -6.11 25.81 -0.92
C GLN A 127 -7.49 26.18 -1.52
N THR A 128 -8.53 25.41 -1.22
CA THR A 128 -9.89 25.68 -1.68
C THR A 128 -10.54 26.83 -0.89
N GLU A 129 -10.30 26.88 0.43
CA GLU A 129 -10.79 27.96 1.29
C GLU A 129 -10.16 29.32 0.93
N ASP A 130 -8.84 29.35 0.73
CA ASP A 130 -8.12 30.58 0.34
C ASP A 130 -8.65 31.16 -0.99
N ASN A 131 -8.88 30.29 -1.98
CA ASN A 131 -9.45 30.69 -3.26
C ASN A 131 -10.87 31.24 -3.15
N HIS A 132 -11.68 30.70 -2.22
CA HIS A 132 -13.03 31.18 -1.98
C HIS A 132 -13.04 32.55 -1.29
N LEU A 133 -12.13 32.78 -0.33
CA LEU A 133 -11.96 34.08 0.32
C LEU A 133 -11.50 35.17 -0.66
N LEU A 134 -10.53 34.85 -1.53
CA LEU A 134 -10.07 35.77 -2.57
C LEU A 134 -11.17 36.17 -3.56
N LYS A 135 -12.10 35.26 -3.88
CA LYS A 135 -13.27 35.58 -4.71
C LYS A 135 -14.27 36.50 -4.01
N LYS A 136 -14.47 36.34 -2.69
CA LYS A 136 -15.36 37.21 -1.90
C LYS A 136 -14.82 38.64 -1.77
N ILE A 137 -13.52 38.84 -1.74
CA ILE A 137 -12.91 40.18 -1.63
C ILE A 137 -12.98 40.96 -2.97
N LYS A 138 -13.08 40.26 -4.09
CA LYS A 138 -13.16 40.87 -5.43
C LYS A 138 -14.56 41.30 -5.87
N HIS A 139 -15.59 41.03 -5.06
CA HIS A 139 -16.98 41.42 -5.28
C HIS A 139 -17.45 42.36 -4.17
#